data_AF-A0A6P1M1R2-F1
#
_entry.id   AF-A0A6P1M1R2-F1
#
_cell.length_a   1.000
_cell.length_b   1.000
_cell.length_c   1.000
_cell.angle_alpha   90.00
_cell.angle_beta   90.00
_cell.angle_gamma   90.00
#
_symmetry.space_group_name_H-M   'P 1'
#
loop_
_entity.id
_entity.type
_entity.pdbx_description
1 polymer ?
#
loop_
_entity_poly.entity_id
_entity_poly.type
_entity_poly.pdbx_seq_one_letter_code
_entity_poly.pdbx_strand_id
1 'polypeptide(L)'
;MIKQFLQKPLTGSVLTVAAGLSFFFTCMLLPLVGRAGSSVPYAGKNQATFLGVLGTTLLLAVLATWAKFMRRSEDQSPLPLWSIGLCMICVLLFALQLTGLLAI
;
A
#
# COMPACT_ATOMS: atom_id res chain seq x y z
N MET A 1 -16.46 17.89 7.62
CA MET A 1 -16.02 17.01 8.73
C MET A 1 -14.79 16.17 8.36
N ILE A 2 -14.82 15.37 7.28
CA ILE A 2 -13.68 14.53 6.85
C ILE A 2 -12.39 15.33 6.54
N LYS A 3 -12.52 16.49 5.88
CA LYS A 3 -11.38 17.38 5.55
C LYS A 3 -10.59 17.82 6.79
N GLN A 4 -11.28 18.32 7.82
CA GLN A 4 -10.66 18.74 9.08
C GLN A 4 -9.95 17.60 9.81
N PHE A 5 -10.43 16.35 9.69
CA PHE A 5 -9.77 15.20 10.31
C PHE A 5 -8.49 14.80 9.56
N LEU A 6 -8.50 14.87 8.22
CA LEU A 6 -7.35 14.56 7.36
C LEU A 6 -6.21 15.59 7.47
N GLN A 7 -6.53 16.85 7.77
CA GLN A 7 -5.56 17.93 7.92
C GLN A 7 -4.77 17.88 9.23
N LYS A 8 -5.26 17.15 10.24
CA LYS A 8 -4.53 16.98 11.49
C LYS A 8 -3.18 16.29 11.25
N PRO A 9 -2.07 16.80 11.82
CA PRO A 9 -0.75 16.25 11.60
C PRO A 9 -0.64 14.79 12.06
N LEU A 10 -1.35 14.43 13.13
CA LEU A 10 -1.37 13.08 13.66
C LEU A 10 -1.97 12.07 12.68
N THR A 11 -3.03 12.44 11.96
CA THR A 11 -3.75 11.54 11.04
C THR A 11 -2.83 11.04 9.93
N GLY A 12 -2.08 11.96 9.29
CA GLY A 12 -1.12 11.59 8.25
C GLY A 12 0.01 10.71 8.77
N SER A 13 0.50 10.96 9.98
CA SER A 13 1.55 10.15 10.62
C SER A 13 1.06 8.73 10.94
N VAL A 14 -0.12 8.60 11.56
CA VAL A 14 -0.72 7.30 11.88
C VAL A 14 -0.97 6.49 10.61
N LEU A 15 -1.56 7.09 9.59
CA LEU A 15 -1.77 6.44 8.29
C LEU A 15 -0.46 5.99 7.64
N THR A 16 0.62 6.78 7.77
CA THR A 16 1.93 6.40 7.24
C THR A 16 2.52 5.20 7.96
N VAL A 17 2.45 5.17 9.28
CA VAL A 17 2.93 4.04 10.09
C VAL A 17 2.10 2.80 9.77
N ALA A 18 0.77 2.92 9.71
CA ALA A 18 -0.13 1.82 9.34
C ALA A 18 0.17 1.29 7.93
N ALA A 19 0.38 2.18 6.94
CA ALA A 19 0.77 1.80 5.59
C ALA A 19 2.13 1.08 5.56
N GLY A 20 3.12 1.59 6.30
CA GLY A 20 4.44 0.96 6.41
C GLY A 20 4.39 -0.44 7.02
N LEU A 21 3.64 -0.62 8.11
CA LEU A 21 3.43 -1.93 8.73
C LEU A 21 2.67 -2.89 7.80
N SER A 22 1.62 -2.41 7.15
CA SER A 22 0.86 -3.21 6.17
C SER A 22 1.71 -3.62 4.97
N PHE A 23 2.59 -2.72 4.49
CA PHE A 23 3.54 -3.01 3.42
C PHE A 23 4.58 -4.06 3.85
N PHE A 24 5.08 -3.98 5.07
CA PHE A 24 5.98 -5.01 5.61
C PHE A 24 5.32 -6.40 5.59
N PHE A 25 4.05 -6.51 6.00
CA PHE A 25 3.29 -7.76 5.87
C PHE A 25 3.10 -8.17 4.40
N THR A 26 2.82 -7.23 3.50
CA THR A 26 2.73 -7.52 2.06
C THR A 26 4.02 -8.14 1.53
N CYS A 27 5.18 -7.61 1.91
CA CYS A 27 6.47 -8.16 1.52
C CYS A 27 6.69 -9.58 2.06
N MET A 28 6.23 -9.88 3.27
CA MET A 28 6.28 -11.24 3.83
C MET A 28 5.40 -12.24 3.08
N LEU A 29 4.29 -11.78 2.50
CA LEU A 29 3.36 -12.61 1.73
C LEU A 29 3.76 -12.76 0.26
N LEU A 30 4.70 -11.95 -0.24
CA LEU A 30 5.15 -11.98 -1.64
C LEU A 30 5.57 -13.39 -2.13
N PRO A 31 6.24 -14.24 -1.33
CA PRO A 31 6.56 -15.62 -1.74
C PRO A 31 5.35 -16.50 -2.05
N LEU A 32 4.16 -16.18 -1.51
CA LEU A 32 2.93 -16.94 -1.74
C LEU A 32 2.39 -16.78 -3.17
N VAL A 33 2.76 -15.70 -3.86
CA VAL A 33 2.35 -15.42 -5.24
C VAL A 33 3.50 -15.54 -6.25
N GLY A 34 4.71 -15.83 -5.75
CA GLY A 34 5.86 -16.18 -6.57
C GLY A 34 5.72 -17.56 -7.23
N ARG A 35 6.70 -17.93 -8.08
CA ARG A 35 6.78 -19.24 -8.74
C ARG A 35 6.57 -20.45 -7.83
N ALA A 36 7.13 -20.40 -6.62
CA ALA A 36 6.99 -21.46 -5.64
C ALA A 36 5.55 -21.55 -5.11
N GLY A 37 4.92 -20.41 -4.83
CA GLY A 37 3.55 -20.30 -4.35
C GLY A 37 2.48 -20.58 -5.42
N SER A 38 2.80 -20.43 -6.71
CA SER A 38 1.88 -20.74 -7.81
C SER A 38 1.76 -22.24 -8.10
N SER A 39 2.71 -23.05 -7.63
CA SER A 39 2.77 -24.51 -7.89
C SER A 39 2.05 -25.36 -6.82
N VAL A 40 1.42 -24.73 -5.82
CA VAL A 40 0.75 -25.43 -4.71
C VAL A 40 -0.77 -25.55 -4.94
N PRO A 41 -1.45 -26.56 -4.37
CA PRO A 41 -2.90 -26.77 -4.56
C PRO A 41 -3.78 -25.57 -4.18
N TYR A 42 -3.29 -24.69 -3.29
CA TYR A 42 -4.01 -23.51 -2.80
C TYR A 42 -3.54 -22.19 -3.44
N ALA A 43 -2.83 -22.24 -4.57
CA ALA A 43 -2.29 -21.06 -5.25
C ALA A 43 -3.34 -19.95 -5.47
N GLY A 44 -4.56 -20.30 -5.91
CA GLY A 44 -5.63 -19.31 -6.11
C GLY A 44 -6.05 -18.61 -4.81
N LYS A 45 -6.13 -19.33 -3.68
CA LYS A 45 -6.45 -18.74 -2.37
C LYS A 45 -5.32 -17.83 -1.89
N ASN A 46 -4.08 -18.23 -2.13
CA ASN A 46 -2.88 -17.43 -1.81
C ASN A 46 -2.86 -16.11 -2.60
N GLN A 47 -3.14 -16.17 -3.91
CA GLN A 47 -3.25 -14.98 -4.76
C GLN A 47 -4.36 -14.04 -4.31
N ALA A 48 -5.57 -14.57 -4.01
CA ALA A 48 -6.67 -13.75 -3.51
C ALA A 48 -6.33 -13.08 -2.17
N THR A 49 -5.68 -13.81 -1.27
CA THR A 49 -5.24 -13.29 0.04
C THR A 49 -4.21 -12.19 -0.13
N PHE A 50 -3.19 -12.42 -0.97
CA PHE A 50 -2.17 -11.42 -1.27
C PHE A 50 -2.77 -10.16 -1.90
N LEU A 51 -3.68 -10.30 -2.88
CA LEU A 51 -4.38 -9.17 -3.49
C LEU A 51 -5.21 -8.38 -2.47
N GLY A 52 -5.88 -9.05 -1.53
CA GLY A 52 -6.61 -8.39 -0.44
C GLY A 52 -5.69 -7.57 0.46
N VAL A 53 -4.56 -8.15 0.88
CA VAL A 53 -3.58 -7.45 1.72
C VAL A 53 -2.92 -6.30 0.95
N LEU A 54 -2.48 -6.52 -0.28
CA LEU A 54 -1.91 -5.47 -1.13
C LEU A 54 -2.90 -4.33 -1.40
N GLY A 55 -4.18 -4.65 -1.62
CA GLY A 55 -5.24 -3.65 -1.80
C GLY A 55 -5.46 -2.80 -0.54
N THR A 56 -5.45 -3.42 0.64
CA THR A 56 -5.54 -2.68 1.92
C THR A 56 -4.30 -1.82 2.16
N THR A 57 -3.09 -2.32 1.88
CA THR A 57 -1.85 -1.52 1.94
C THR A 57 -1.91 -0.33 0.99
N LEU A 58 -2.35 -0.53 -0.25
CA LEU A 58 -2.49 0.52 -1.26
C LEU A 58 -3.47 1.59 -0.79
N LEU A 59 -4.62 1.20 -0.25
CA LEU A 59 -5.61 2.12 0.29
C LEU A 59 -5.03 2.96 1.44
N LEU A 60 -4.30 2.35 2.38
CA LEU A 60 -3.62 3.06 3.47
C LEU A 60 -2.56 4.04 2.93
N ALA A 61 -1.79 3.63 1.93
CA ALA A 61 -0.76 4.45 1.30
C ALA A 61 -1.34 5.68 0.59
N VAL A 62 -2.45 5.49 -0.15
CA VAL A 62 -3.19 6.57 -0.82
C VAL A 62 -3.74 7.54 0.21
N LEU A 63 -4.39 7.04 1.27
CA LEU A 63 -4.95 7.89 2.33
C LEU A 63 -3.85 8.65 3.09
N ALA A 64 -2.72 8.02 3.38
CA ALA A 64 -1.57 8.67 4.02
C ALA A 64 -1.02 9.81 3.15
N THR A 65 -0.88 9.55 1.84
CA THR A 65 -0.39 10.52 0.86
C THR A 65 -1.38 11.67 0.71
N TRP A 66 -2.66 11.36 0.55
CA TRP A 66 -3.74 12.34 0.46
C TRP A 66 -3.77 13.25 1.70
N ALA A 67 -3.74 12.68 2.90
CA ALA A 67 -3.76 13.46 4.15
C ALA A 67 -2.62 14.48 4.20
N LYS A 68 -1.40 14.07 3.83
CA LYS A 68 -0.23 14.97 3.79
C LYS A 68 -0.31 16.00 2.67
N PHE A 69 -0.86 15.65 1.50
CA PHE A 69 -1.10 16.62 0.43
C PHE A 69 -2.12 17.69 0.82
N MET A 70 -3.21 17.31 1.49
CA MET A 70 -4.21 18.27 1.97
C MET A 70 -3.62 19.21 3.01
N ARG A 71 -2.80 18.70 3.95
CA ARG A 71 -2.11 19.54 4.93
C ARG A 71 -1.09 20.50 4.29
N ARG A 72 -0.40 20.07 3.24
CA ARG A 72 0.54 20.93 2.49
C ARG A 72 -0.13 22.19 1.95
N SER A 73 -1.40 22.12 1.56
CA SER A 73 -2.15 23.30 1.11
C SER A 73 -2.28 24.38 2.19
N GLU A 74 -2.18 24.02 3.47
CA GLU A 74 -2.32 24.94 4.61
C GLU A 74 -0.94 25.35 5.15
N ASP A 75 -0.01 24.40 5.28
CA ASP A 75 1.24 24.61 6.02
C ASP A 75 2.49 24.75 5.14
N GLN A 76 2.38 24.69 3.81
CA GLN A 76 3.51 24.68 2.84
C GLN A 76 4.59 23.61 3.14
N SER A 77 4.20 22.53 3.83
CA SER A 77 5.09 21.42 4.19
C SER A 77 5.75 20.76 2.96
N PRO A 78 6.96 20.16 3.12
CA PRO A 78 7.66 19.46 2.04
C PRO A 78 6.82 18.30 1.46
N LEU A 79 7.12 17.90 0.21
CA LEU A 79 6.39 16.83 -0.46
C LEU A 79 6.57 15.51 0.30
N PRO A 80 5.51 14.70 0.46
CA PRO A 80 5.60 13.42 1.17
C PRO A 80 6.21 12.32 0.30
N LEU A 81 7.48 12.48 -0.08
CA LEU A 81 8.19 11.59 -1.03
C LEU A 81 8.11 10.11 -0.64
N TRP A 82 8.29 9.79 0.65
CA TRP A 82 8.22 8.40 1.13
C TRP A 82 6.83 7.77 0.98
N SER A 83 5.77 8.53 1.26
CA SER A 83 4.40 8.03 1.11
C SER A 83 4.05 7.85 -0.38
N ILE A 84 4.50 8.77 -1.23
CA ILE A 84 4.36 8.66 -2.69
C ILE A 84 5.11 7.42 -3.20
N GLY A 85 6.37 7.22 -2.78
CA GLY A 85 7.18 6.07 -3.16
C GLY A 85 6.52 4.74 -2.78
N LEU A 86 6.01 4.64 -1.54
CA LEU A 86 5.29 3.46 -1.09
C LEU A 86 4.02 3.21 -1.92
N CYS A 87 3.27 4.27 -2.26
CA CYS A 87 2.10 4.18 -3.11
C CYS A 87 2.47 3.68 -4.52
N MET A 88 3.54 4.21 -5.13
CA MET A 88 4.02 3.79 -6.45
C MET A 88 4.45 2.33 -6.47
N ILE A 89 5.18 1.88 -5.44
CA ILE A 89 5.57 0.46 -5.31
C ILE A 89 4.34 -0.43 -5.17
N CYS A 90 3.33 -0.03 -4.38
CA CYS A 90 2.10 -0.81 -4.23
C CYS A 90 1.32 -0.91 -5.54
N VAL A 91 1.23 0.19 -6.32
CA VAL A 91 0.61 0.18 -7.65
C VAL A 91 1.37 -0.74 -8.60
N LEU A 92 2.70 -0.68 -8.58
CA LEU A 92 3.54 -1.57 -9.39
C LEU A 92 3.31 -3.03 -9.03
N LEU A 93 3.37 -3.40 -7.75
CA LEU A 93 3.09 -4.77 -7.29
C LEU A 93 1.68 -5.23 -7.69
N PHE A 94 0.70 -4.33 -7.64
CA PHE A 94 -0.68 -4.64 -8.02
C PHE A 94 -0.76 -4.94 -9.51
N ALA A 95 -0.13 -4.11 -10.36
CA ALA A 95 -0.05 -4.35 -11.79
C ALA A 95 0.67 -5.67 -12.11
N LEU A 96 1.83 -5.93 -11.48
CA LEU A 96 2.60 -7.16 -11.68
C LEU A 96 1.82 -8.42 -11.28
N GLN A 97 1.03 -8.35 -10.20
CA GLN A 97 0.17 -9.44 -9.77
C GLN A 97 -0.97 -9.68 -10.77
N LEU A 98 -1.59 -8.62 -11.29
CA LEU A 98 -2.68 -8.73 -12.28
C LEU A 98 -2.21 -9.28 -13.63
N THR A 99 -1.00 -8.92 -14.07
CA THR A 99 -0.42 -9.48 -15.30
C THR A 99 0.14 -10.89 -15.10
N GLY A 100 0.11 -11.42 -13.87
CA GLY A 100 0.68 -12.72 -13.54
C GLY A 100 2.22 -12.76 -13.57
N LEU A 101 2.89 -11.62 -13.73
CA LEU A 101 4.35 -11.57 -13.88
C LEU A 101 5.08 -12.03 -12.62
N LEU A 102 4.44 -11.92 -11.45
CA LEU A 102 4.98 -12.43 -10.19
C LEU A 102 5.03 -13.97 -10.15
N ALA A 103 4.17 -14.65 -10.91
CA ALA A 103 4.08 -16.11 -10.90
C ALA A 103 4.98 -16.81 -11.94
N ILE A 104 5.63 -16.04 -12.83
CA ILE A 104 6.56 -16.49 -13.89
C ILE A 104 7.96 -16.74 -13.32
#